data_AF-A0A6M3XS93-F1
#
_entry.id   AF-A0A6M3XS93-F1
#
_cell.length_a   1.000
_cell.length_b   1.000
_cell.length_c   1.000
_cell.angle_alpha   90.00
_cell.angle_beta   90.00
_cell.angle_gamma   90.00
#
_symmetry.space_group_name_H-M   'P 1'
#
loop_
_entity.id
_entity.type
_entity.pdbx_description
1 polymer ?
#
loop_
_entity_poly.entity_id
_entity_poly.type
_entity_poly.pdbx_seq_one_letter_code
_entity_poly.pdbx_strand_id
1 'polypeptide(L)'
;MNRKLPDWISSYLTCVQNTEPPETYHLWSAISTIAAVLQRKCRLDWGTLKFYPNMYIVLVGPPAARKGTAMNLAKPLLDEMQIKTAAEAITREALIRELKNANDTIISDDGKMFFHSSLTIWSQELTVFLGYQNQQLMSDLTDWYDCRNQWTYRTKNMGTDEIIGVYVNLFGATTPDLIRSTMPLDAIGGGLTSRMIFVFEENKGKVCPYPALSAEEQNTMDELIYDLARIHMLSGQFRTNEAFLEKWLEWYPWQEANPPFRDPRFEGYMERRANHVMKLSMICNASRTDSMIVTEKDLERAIEIIIMTEKKMPLTFSGVGRLNEADVMTKIMNDVAMAGSMKFSDILNRYKTDINSWHLENLMQSLQAMKFVKRIIGSDDIEFVYTKRKE
;
A
#
# COMPACT_ATOMS: atom_id res chain seq x y z
N MET A 1 12.15 -30.47 -14.50
CA MET A 1 13.29 -29.60 -14.10
C MET A 1 13.00 -29.02 -12.72
N ASN A 2 14.01 -28.61 -11.96
CA ASN A 2 13.85 -28.07 -10.59
C ASN A 2 14.10 -26.56 -10.54
N ARG A 3 13.67 -25.92 -9.44
CA ARG A 3 14.04 -24.53 -9.07
C ARG A 3 15.55 -24.35 -9.08
N LYS A 4 16.03 -23.16 -9.44
CA LYS A 4 17.45 -22.79 -9.33
C LYS A 4 17.76 -22.17 -7.97
N LEU A 5 16.81 -21.42 -7.41
CA LEU A 5 16.97 -20.70 -6.16
C LEU A 5 16.20 -21.42 -5.02
N PRO A 6 16.74 -21.44 -3.80
CA PRO A 6 16.07 -22.05 -2.65
C PRO A 6 14.85 -21.23 -2.18
N ASP A 7 14.91 -19.90 -2.31
CA ASP A 7 13.82 -18.99 -1.99
C ASP A 7 13.91 -17.72 -2.84
N TRP A 8 12.89 -17.47 -3.65
CA TRP A 8 12.90 -16.38 -4.63
C TRP A 8 12.98 -14.99 -3.99
N ILE A 9 12.17 -14.74 -2.96
CA ILE A 9 12.14 -13.44 -2.28
C ILE A 9 13.50 -13.15 -1.62
N SER A 10 14.10 -14.13 -0.95
CA SER A 10 15.40 -13.94 -0.28
C SER A 10 16.51 -13.68 -1.29
N SER A 11 16.55 -14.45 -2.38
CA SER A 11 17.50 -14.24 -3.48
C SER A 11 17.32 -12.87 -4.14
N TYR A 12 16.08 -12.41 -4.35
CA TYR A 12 15.80 -11.07 -4.85
C TYR A 12 16.34 -9.99 -3.91
N LEU A 13 16.09 -10.11 -2.60
CA LEU A 13 16.59 -9.16 -1.59
C LEU A 13 18.12 -9.09 -1.59
N THR A 14 18.81 -10.23 -1.76
CA THR A 14 20.27 -10.26 -1.91
C THR A 14 20.73 -9.52 -3.16
N CYS A 15 20.07 -9.72 -4.31
CA CYS A 15 20.43 -9.03 -5.57
C CYS A 15 20.29 -7.50 -5.47
N VAL A 16 19.26 -7.02 -4.79
CA VAL A 16 18.98 -5.58 -4.67
C VAL A 16 19.59 -4.95 -3.43
N GLN A 17 20.31 -5.72 -2.61
CA GLN A 17 20.89 -5.24 -1.35
C GLN A 17 21.78 -4.02 -1.58
N ASN A 18 22.46 -3.93 -2.73
CA ASN A 18 23.38 -2.86 -3.11
C ASN A 18 22.69 -1.65 -3.75
N THR A 19 21.47 -1.35 -3.32
CA THR A 19 20.72 -0.18 -3.77
C THR A 19 20.28 0.71 -2.59
N GLU A 20 19.79 1.91 -2.88
CA GLU A 20 19.40 2.88 -1.84
C GLU A 20 18.05 2.63 -1.15
N PRO A 21 17.01 2.04 -1.78
CA PRO A 21 15.72 1.90 -1.12
C PRO A 21 15.78 1.05 0.16
N PRO A 22 14.86 1.29 1.11
CA PRO A 22 14.68 0.43 2.27
C PRO A 22 14.38 -1.03 1.87
N GLU A 23 14.89 -1.98 2.66
CA GLU A 23 14.65 -3.41 2.45
C GLU A 23 13.15 -3.76 2.45
N THR A 24 12.34 -3.08 3.28
CA THR A 24 10.88 -3.25 3.32
C THR A 24 10.22 -2.92 1.98
N TYR A 25 10.69 -1.91 1.25
CA TYR A 25 10.18 -1.60 -0.08
C TYR A 25 10.55 -2.68 -1.10
N HIS A 26 11.77 -3.21 -1.04
CA HIS A 26 12.18 -4.32 -1.90
C HIS A 26 11.38 -5.59 -1.61
N LEU A 27 11.21 -5.94 -0.34
CA LEU A 27 10.44 -7.08 0.11
C LEU A 27 9.01 -7.03 -0.42
N TRP A 28 8.33 -5.90 -0.26
CA TRP A 28 6.96 -5.73 -0.75
C TRP A 28 6.86 -5.63 -2.27
N SER A 29 7.91 -5.16 -2.96
CA SER A 29 8.02 -5.25 -4.42
C SER A 29 8.10 -6.71 -4.88
N ALA A 30 8.94 -7.52 -4.23
CA ALA A 30 9.08 -8.95 -4.51
C ALA A 30 7.78 -9.73 -4.28
N ILE A 31 7.11 -9.49 -3.14
CA ILE A 31 5.81 -10.08 -2.80
C ILE A 31 4.77 -9.75 -3.86
N SER A 32 4.71 -8.48 -4.30
CA SER A 32 3.75 -8.05 -5.31
C SER A 32 4.03 -8.68 -6.68
N THR A 33 5.29 -8.85 -7.05
CA THR A 33 5.68 -9.58 -8.28
C THR A 33 5.20 -11.03 -8.24
N ILE A 34 5.40 -11.75 -7.13
CA ILE A 34 4.90 -13.12 -6.98
C ILE A 34 3.37 -13.17 -7.03
N ALA A 35 2.69 -12.28 -6.31
CA ALA A 35 1.23 -12.17 -6.35
C ALA A 35 0.72 -12.04 -7.80
N ALA A 36 1.31 -11.10 -8.54
CA ALA A 36 0.94 -10.79 -9.92
C ALA A 36 1.09 -11.99 -10.88
N VAL A 37 2.10 -12.84 -10.70
CA VAL A 37 2.30 -14.03 -11.56
C VAL A 37 1.47 -15.24 -11.12
N LEU A 38 1.12 -15.35 -9.83
CA LEU A 38 0.26 -16.43 -9.33
C LEU A 38 -1.19 -16.29 -9.83
N GLN A 39 -1.68 -15.06 -10.02
CA GLN A 39 -3.00 -14.78 -10.62
C GLN A 39 -4.17 -15.49 -9.93
N ARG A 40 -5.35 -15.53 -10.59
CA ARG A 40 -6.53 -16.25 -10.06
C ARG A 40 -6.39 -17.76 -10.09
N LYS A 41 -5.48 -18.29 -10.91
CA LYS A 41 -5.29 -19.74 -11.08
C LYS A 41 -4.84 -20.44 -9.81
N CYS A 42 -4.22 -19.69 -8.89
CA CYS A 42 -3.81 -20.15 -7.58
C CYS A 42 -4.83 -19.74 -6.51
N ARG A 43 -5.35 -20.70 -5.75
CA ARG A 43 -6.29 -20.44 -4.64
C ARG A 43 -6.02 -21.32 -3.42
N LEU A 44 -6.36 -20.84 -2.24
CA LEU A 44 -6.44 -21.64 -1.01
C LEU A 44 -7.90 -21.72 -0.58
N ASP A 45 -8.46 -22.93 -0.57
CA ASP A 45 -9.82 -23.16 -0.09
C ASP A 45 -9.78 -23.44 1.43
N TRP A 46 -10.47 -22.60 2.20
CA TRP A 46 -10.47 -22.61 3.68
C TRP A 46 -11.90 -22.78 4.21
N GLY A 47 -12.42 -24.01 4.07
CA GLY A 47 -13.83 -24.30 4.33
C GLY A 47 -14.75 -23.60 3.32
N THR A 48 -15.56 -22.65 3.79
CA THR A 48 -16.45 -21.84 2.92
C THR A 48 -15.74 -20.64 2.31
N LEU A 49 -14.55 -20.29 2.80
CA LEU A 49 -13.77 -19.16 2.33
C LEU A 49 -12.79 -19.59 1.24
N LYS A 50 -12.46 -18.64 0.35
CA LYS A 50 -11.44 -18.82 -0.68
C LYS A 50 -10.49 -17.65 -0.66
N PHE A 51 -9.20 -17.93 -0.55
CA PHE A 51 -8.15 -16.93 -0.63
C PHE A 51 -7.43 -17.04 -1.98
N TYR A 52 -7.25 -15.89 -2.61
CA TYR A 52 -6.43 -15.72 -3.79
C TYR A 52 -5.23 -14.85 -3.43
N PRO A 53 -4.06 -15.04 -4.04
CA PRO A 53 -2.83 -14.36 -3.63
C PRO A 53 -2.77 -12.88 -4.04
N ASN A 54 -3.89 -12.26 -4.43
CA ASN A 54 -3.90 -10.84 -4.80
C ASN A 54 -3.68 -9.94 -3.59
N MET A 55 -2.79 -8.97 -3.74
CA MET A 55 -2.46 -8.02 -2.68
C MET A 55 -2.60 -6.59 -3.21
N TYR A 56 -3.13 -5.70 -2.39
CA TYR A 56 -3.06 -4.27 -2.65
C TYR A 56 -1.99 -3.69 -1.74
N ILE A 57 -0.85 -3.34 -2.32
CA ILE A 57 0.35 -2.91 -1.61
C ILE A 57 0.67 -1.50 -2.07
N VAL A 58 0.89 -0.60 -1.11
CA VAL A 58 1.19 0.80 -1.38
C VAL A 58 2.45 1.21 -0.63
N LEU A 59 3.52 1.53 -1.35
CA LEU A 59 4.71 2.13 -0.78
C LEU A 59 4.42 3.60 -0.45
N VAL A 60 4.63 3.99 0.81
CA VAL A 60 4.35 5.34 1.30
C VAL A 60 5.60 5.94 1.94
N GLY A 61 5.89 7.19 1.59
CA GLY A 61 7.02 7.92 2.16
C GLY A 61 7.26 9.22 1.40
N PRO A 62 8.17 10.08 1.85
CA PRO A 62 8.56 11.26 1.09
C PRO A 62 9.24 10.85 -0.25
N PRO A 63 9.32 11.75 -1.25
CA PRO A 63 10.01 11.46 -2.52
C PRO A 63 11.44 10.91 -2.33
N ALA A 64 12.15 11.38 -1.31
CA ALA A 64 13.51 10.94 -0.97
C ALA A 64 13.62 9.49 -0.47
N ALA A 65 12.52 8.81 -0.13
CA ALA A 65 12.54 7.43 0.37
C ALA A 65 12.81 6.37 -0.72
N ARG A 66 13.00 6.78 -1.99
CA ARG A 66 13.36 5.88 -3.12
C ARG A 66 12.32 4.80 -3.47
N LYS A 67 11.04 5.08 -3.23
CA LYS A 67 9.90 4.20 -3.60
C LYS A 67 9.94 3.77 -5.07
N GLY A 68 9.98 4.74 -6.00
CA GLY A 68 10.00 4.47 -7.43
C GLY A 68 11.23 3.64 -7.85
N THR A 69 12.39 3.88 -7.22
CA THR A 69 13.59 3.07 -7.45
C THR A 69 13.37 1.60 -7.06
N ALA A 70 12.76 1.31 -5.90
CA ALA A 70 12.43 -0.07 -5.52
C ALA A 70 11.48 -0.74 -6.53
N MET A 71 10.43 -0.03 -6.95
CA MET A 71 9.48 -0.53 -7.95
C MET A 71 10.17 -0.80 -9.30
N ASN A 72 11.04 0.11 -9.76
CA ASN A 72 11.75 -0.02 -11.03
C ASN A 72 12.74 -1.19 -11.06
N LEU A 73 13.20 -1.68 -9.90
CA LEU A 73 14.06 -2.87 -9.84
C LEU A 73 13.28 -4.17 -9.96
N ALA A 74 12.02 -4.20 -9.51
CA ALA A 74 11.15 -5.38 -9.64
C ALA A 74 10.39 -5.43 -10.98
N LYS A 75 10.14 -4.27 -11.59
CA LYS A 75 9.33 -4.15 -12.82
C LYS A 75 9.88 -4.95 -14.01
N PRO A 76 11.19 -4.97 -14.31
CA PRO A 76 11.72 -5.78 -15.41
C PRO A 76 11.43 -7.28 -15.25
N LEU A 77 11.55 -7.81 -14.01
CA LEU A 77 11.23 -9.21 -13.72
C LEU A 77 9.77 -9.55 -14.06
N LEU A 78 8.88 -8.60 -13.80
CA LEU A 78 7.46 -8.70 -14.11
C LEU A 78 7.19 -8.64 -15.62
N ASP A 79 7.88 -7.74 -16.32
CA ASP A 79 7.72 -7.51 -17.76
C ASP A 79 8.18 -8.70 -18.59
N GLU A 80 9.24 -9.39 -18.15
CA GLU A 80 9.68 -10.65 -18.76
C GLU A 80 8.60 -11.74 -18.71
N MET A 81 7.70 -11.70 -17.72
CA MET A 81 6.59 -12.65 -17.62
C MET A 81 5.39 -12.27 -18.51
N GLN A 82 5.43 -11.12 -19.17
CA GLN A 82 4.37 -10.61 -20.07
C GLN A 82 2.97 -10.58 -19.44
N ILE A 83 2.90 -10.38 -18.12
CA ILE A 83 1.62 -10.32 -17.43
C ILE A 83 0.84 -9.07 -17.82
N LYS A 84 -0.50 -9.19 -17.88
CA LYS A 84 -1.38 -8.07 -18.20
C LYS A 84 -1.30 -7.01 -17.10
N THR A 85 -0.79 -5.84 -17.46
CA THR A 85 -0.68 -4.68 -16.58
C THR A 85 -1.59 -3.55 -17.06
N ALA A 86 -2.17 -2.81 -16.11
CA ALA A 86 -2.98 -1.64 -16.42
C ALA A 86 -2.10 -0.42 -16.75
N ALA A 87 -2.60 0.48 -17.58
CA ALA A 87 -1.94 1.76 -17.84
C ALA A 87 -1.87 2.64 -16.57
N GLU A 88 -0.80 3.45 -16.45
CA GLU A 88 -0.54 4.29 -15.27
C GLU A 88 -1.61 5.38 -15.05
N ALA A 89 -2.16 5.93 -16.14
CA ALA A 89 -3.27 6.88 -16.13
C ALA A 89 -4.38 6.33 -17.03
N ILE A 90 -5.49 5.93 -16.42
CA ILE A 90 -6.58 5.26 -17.13
C ILE A 90 -7.94 5.66 -16.54
N THR A 91 -8.92 5.82 -17.41
CA THR A 91 -10.31 6.02 -16.97
C THR A 91 -10.88 4.74 -16.37
N ARG A 92 -11.87 4.86 -15.49
CA ARG A 92 -12.57 3.72 -14.90
C ARG A 92 -13.10 2.75 -15.97
N GLU A 93 -13.73 3.28 -17.01
CA GLU A 93 -14.32 2.49 -18.10
C GLU A 93 -13.25 1.76 -18.91
N ALA A 94 -12.10 2.41 -19.17
CA ALA A 94 -10.99 1.77 -19.85
C ALA A 94 -10.37 0.65 -19.00
N LEU A 95 -10.25 0.86 -17.68
CA LEU A 95 -9.75 -0.16 -16.75
C LEU A 95 -10.66 -1.38 -16.70
N ILE A 96 -11.99 -1.18 -16.67
CA ILE A 96 -12.99 -2.26 -16.75
C ILE A 96 -12.81 -3.08 -18.04
N ARG A 97 -12.57 -2.39 -19.17
CA ARG A 97 -12.32 -3.05 -20.47
C ARG A 97 -11.00 -3.80 -20.49
N GLU A 98 -9.92 -3.24 -19.93
CA GLU A 98 -8.64 -3.92 -19.82
C GLU A 98 -8.75 -5.18 -18.96
N LEU A 99 -9.45 -5.10 -17.83
CA LEU A 99 -9.71 -6.25 -16.98
C LEU A 99 -10.49 -7.33 -17.73
N LYS A 100 -11.55 -6.95 -18.47
CA LYS A 100 -12.32 -7.88 -19.31
C LYS A 100 -11.47 -8.54 -20.41
N ASN A 101 -10.59 -7.77 -21.04
CA ASN A 101 -9.71 -8.24 -22.11
C ASN A 101 -8.49 -9.04 -21.58
N ALA A 102 -8.24 -9.03 -20.27
CA ALA A 102 -7.26 -9.86 -19.60
C ALA A 102 -7.82 -11.27 -19.28
N ASN A 103 -8.82 -11.71 -20.05
CA ASN A 103 -9.41 -13.03 -19.89
C ASN A 103 -8.44 -14.12 -20.35
N ASP A 104 -8.33 -15.17 -19.54
CA ASP A 104 -7.48 -16.32 -19.78
C ASP A 104 -8.20 -17.60 -19.32
N THR A 105 -7.73 -18.73 -19.83
CA THR A 105 -8.35 -20.04 -19.61
C THR A 105 -7.35 -21.00 -18.98
N ILE A 106 -7.74 -21.55 -17.83
CA ILE A 106 -7.01 -22.62 -17.16
C ILE A 106 -7.76 -23.92 -17.43
N ILE A 107 -7.04 -24.96 -17.82
CA ILE A 107 -7.57 -26.32 -17.85
C ILE A 107 -7.14 -27.00 -16.56
N SER A 108 -8.12 -27.40 -15.75
CA SER A 108 -7.89 -28.17 -14.53
C SER A 108 -7.53 -29.62 -14.88
N ASP A 109 -6.91 -30.33 -13.94
CA ASP A 109 -6.49 -31.74 -14.11
C ASP A 109 -7.66 -32.67 -14.45
N ASP A 110 -8.89 -32.31 -14.08
CA ASP A 110 -10.14 -33.01 -14.40
C ASP A 110 -10.75 -32.62 -15.77
N GLY A 111 -10.01 -31.85 -16.58
CA GLY A 111 -10.41 -31.39 -17.91
C GLY A 111 -11.41 -30.23 -17.91
N LYS A 112 -11.79 -29.69 -16.74
CA LYS A 112 -12.69 -28.53 -16.66
C LYS A 112 -11.95 -27.25 -17.03
N MET A 113 -12.56 -26.47 -17.91
CA MET A 113 -12.09 -25.13 -18.26
C MET A 113 -12.56 -24.11 -17.22
N PHE A 114 -11.63 -23.35 -16.68
CA PHE A 114 -11.88 -22.24 -15.77
C PHE A 114 -11.41 -20.94 -16.40
N PHE A 115 -12.34 -20.00 -16.57
CA PHE A 115 -12.02 -18.67 -17.07
C PHE A 115 -11.68 -17.74 -15.91
N HIS A 116 -10.66 -16.91 -16.10
CA HIS A 116 -10.35 -15.82 -15.18
C HIS A 116 -9.91 -14.58 -15.93
N SER A 117 -10.02 -13.44 -15.28
CA SER A 117 -9.60 -12.14 -15.76
C SER A 117 -8.61 -11.57 -14.75
N SER A 118 -7.32 -11.64 -15.05
CA SER A 118 -6.26 -11.27 -14.12
C SER A 118 -5.49 -10.04 -14.59
N LEU A 119 -5.59 -8.95 -13.83
CA LEU A 119 -4.94 -7.68 -14.14
C LEU A 119 -4.04 -7.23 -12.98
N THR A 120 -2.86 -6.73 -13.29
CA THR A 120 -1.97 -6.10 -12.30
C THR A 120 -1.90 -4.60 -12.53
N ILE A 121 -2.22 -3.81 -11.52
CA ILE A 121 -2.01 -2.36 -11.52
C ILE A 121 -0.63 -2.11 -10.93
N TRP A 122 0.27 -1.50 -11.69
CA TRP A 122 1.62 -1.14 -11.24
C TRP A 122 1.84 0.35 -11.45
N SER A 123 1.63 1.14 -10.39
CA SER A 123 1.60 2.61 -10.48
C SER A 123 2.62 3.26 -9.55
N GLN A 124 3.63 3.93 -10.11
CA GLN A 124 4.63 4.67 -9.32
C GLN A 124 4.04 5.94 -8.66
N GLU A 125 2.90 6.40 -9.17
CA GLU A 125 2.12 7.51 -8.64
C GLU A 125 0.65 7.09 -8.52
N LEU A 126 0.34 6.35 -7.46
CA LEU A 126 -0.98 5.75 -7.24
C LEU A 126 -2.11 6.79 -7.29
N THR A 127 -1.86 8.02 -6.87
CA THR A 127 -2.86 9.10 -6.89
C THR A 127 -3.24 9.55 -8.30
N VAL A 128 -2.33 9.46 -9.27
CA VAL A 128 -2.63 9.73 -10.68
C VAL A 128 -3.59 8.66 -11.21
N PHE A 129 -3.34 7.39 -10.85
CA PHE A 129 -4.19 6.27 -11.21
C PHE A 129 -5.59 6.35 -10.57
N LEU A 130 -5.66 6.64 -9.27
CA LEU A 130 -6.94 6.74 -8.56
C LEU A 130 -7.74 7.97 -9.00
N GLY A 131 -7.07 9.04 -9.41
CA GLY A 131 -7.69 10.33 -9.69
C GLY A 131 -8.25 11.00 -8.42
N TYR A 132 -8.61 12.28 -8.55
CA TYR A 132 -9.19 13.04 -7.45
C TYR A 132 -10.66 12.67 -7.25
N GLN A 133 -11.02 12.24 -6.03
CA GLN A 133 -12.40 11.96 -5.62
C GLN A 133 -13.17 10.95 -6.50
N ASN A 134 -12.47 10.01 -7.14
CA ASN A 134 -13.10 8.98 -7.98
C ASN A 134 -13.69 7.83 -7.13
N GLN A 135 -14.78 8.12 -6.41
CA GLN A 135 -15.42 7.16 -5.50
C GLN A 135 -15.85 5.87 -6.20
N GLN A 136 -16.24 5.94 -7.48
CA GLN A 136 -16.67 4.77 -8.24
C GLN A 136 -15.51 3.81 -8.50
N LEU A 137 -14.34 4.31 -8.92
CA LEU A 137 -13.15 3.48 -9.09
C LEU A 137 -12.70 2.86 -7.75
N MET A 138 -12.75 3.62 -6.65
CA MET A 138 -12.40 3.08 -5.33
C MET A 138 -13.36 1.97 -4.89
N SER A 139 -14.66 2.12 -5.17
CA SER A 139 -15.67 1.08 -4.93
C SER A 139 -15.41 -0.17 -5.77
N ASP A 140 -15.09 -0.01 -7.05
CA ASP A 140 -14.78 -1.13 -7.94
C ASP A 140 -13.53 -1.90 -7.47
N LEU A 141 -12.45 -1.19 -7.14
CA LEU A 141 -11.24 -1.81 -6.56
C LEU A 141 -11.54 -2.54 -5.25
N THR A 142 -12.43 -1.99 -4.41
CA THR A 142 -12.86 -2.64 -3.17
C THR A 142 -13.55 -3.97 -3.45
N ASP A 143 -14.46 -4.01 -4.43
CA ASP A 143 -15.15 -5.24 -4.84
C ASP A 143 -14.21 -6.25 -5.52
N TRP A 144 -13.27 -5.78 -6.33
CA TRP A 144 -12.33 -6.65 -7.08
C TRP A 144 -11.30 -7.33 -6.18
N TYR A 145 -10.97 -6.74 -5.02
CA TYR A 145 -10.08 -7.34 -4.03
C TYR A 145 -10.59 -8.71 -3.53
N ASP A 146 -11.91 -8.86 -3.41
CA ASP A 146 -12.55 -10.08 -2.91
C ASP A 146 -12.61 -11.19 -3.98
N CYS A 147 -12.11 -10.92 -5.20
CA CYS A 147 -11.93 -11.92 -6.24
C CYS A 147 -13.21 -12.73 -6.53
N ARG A 148 -14.33 -12.04 -6.78
CA ARG A 148 -15.61 -12.70 -7.10
C ARG A 148 -15.53 -13.48 -8.41
N ASN A 149 -16.34 -14.53 -8.52
CA ASN A 149 -16.41 -15.36 -9.73
C ASN A 149 -16.97 -14.62 -10.95
N GLN A 150 -17.80 -13.60 -10.72
CA GLN A 150 -18.42 -12.82 -11.76
C GLN A 150 -18.60 -11.40 -11.25
N TRP A 151 -18.32 -10.41 -12.09
CA TRP A 151 -18.61 -9.01 -11.83
C TRP A 151 -19.22 -8.39 -13.09
N THR A 152 -20.26 -7.59 -12.92
CA THR A 152 -21.06 -7.08 -14.03
C THR A 152 -21.16 -5.57 -13.96
N TYR A 153 -20.78 -4.91 -15.05
CA TYR A 153 -20.95 -3.48 -15.25
C TYR A 153 -22.01 -3.21 -16.29
N ARG A 154 -23.04 -2.44 -15.93
CA ARG A 154 -24.14 -2.06 -16.84
C ARG A 154 -24.12 -0.57 -17.08
N THR A 155 -24.11 -0.18 -18.34
CA THR A 155 -24.27 1.21 -18.74
C THR A 155 -25.62 1.40 -19.42
N LYS A 156 -26.23 2.58 -19.27
CA LYS A 156 -27.55 2.86 -19.88
C LYS A 156 -27.53 2.76 -21.41
N ASN A 157 -26.39 3.06 -22.06
CA ASN A 157 -26.31 3.24 -23.52
C ASN A 157 -25.29 2.32 -24.24
N MET A 158 -24.40 1.61 -23.54
CA MET A 158 -23.30 0.83 -24.17
C MET A 158 -23.33 -0.68 -23.87
N GLY A 159 -24.43 -1.19 -23.31
CA GLY A 159 -24.58 -2.62 -23.01
C GLY A 159 -24.02 -3.04 -21.66
N THR A 160 -23.79 -4.35 -21.51
CA THR A 160 -23.34 -5.00 -20.26
C THR A 160 -21.96 -5.62 -20.45
N ASP A 161 -21.00 -5.22 -19.61
CA ASP A 161 -19.69 -5.86 -19.51
C ASP A 161 -19.73 -6.87 -18.37
N GLU A 162 -19.48 -8.14 -18.70
CA GLU A 162 -19.39 -9.23 -17.75
C GLU A 162 -17.95 -9.72 -17.67
N ILE A 163 -17.39 -9.74 -16.46
CA ILE A 163 -16.03 -10.16 -16.18
C ILE A 163 -16.08 -11.43 -15.35
N ILE A 164 -15.52 -12.51 -15.89
CA ILE A 164 -15.51 -13.83 -15.25
C ILE A 164 -14.16 -14.02 -14.55
N GLY A 165 -14.24 -14.52 -13.32
CA GLY A 165 -13.11 -14.81 -12.46
C GLY A 165 -12.22 -13.60 -12.22
N VAL A 166 -12.73 -12.61 -11.50
CA VAL A 166 -12.01 -11.35 -11.27
C VAL A 166 -10.77 -11.56 -10.42
N TYR A 167 -9.63 -11.06 -10.86
CA TYR A 167 -8.43 -10.97 -10.05
C TYR A 167 -7.71 -9.67 -10.38
N VAL A 168 -7.51 -8.85 -9.35
CA VAL A 168 -6.75 -7.61 -9.47
C VAL A 168 -5.68 -7.63 -8.40
N ASN A 169 -4.42 -7.49 -8.82
CA ASN A 169 -3.29 -7.20 -7.94
C ASN A 169 -2.95 -5.71 -8.09
N LEU A 170 -2.64 -5.01 -6.99
CA LEU A 170 -2.32 -3.58 -7.03
C LEU A 170 -1.01 -3.33 -6.32
N PHE A 171 -0.08 -2.70 -7.03
CA PHE A 171 1.16 -2.20 -6.46
C PHE A 171 1.30 -0.72 -6.80
N GLY A 172 1.27 0.10 -5.76
CA GLY A 172 1.31 1.55 -5.87
C GLY A 172 2.47 2.15 -5.10
N ALA A 173 2.87 3.36 -5.47
CA ALA A 173 3.62 4.25 -4.59
C ALA A 173 2.95 5.62 -4.51
N THR A 174 3.08 6.27 -3.35
CA THR A 174 2.51 7.60 -3.11
C THR A 174 3.19 8.27 -1.90
N THR A 175 2.83 9.53 -1.64
CA THR A 175 3.23 10.26 -0.43
C THR A 175 2.06 10.35 0.55
N PRO A 176 2.34 10.53 1.85
CA PRO A 176 1.28 10.78 2.83
C PRO A 176 0.34 11.91 2.42
N ASP A 177 0.89 13.05 1.97
CA ASP A 177 0.11 14.22 1.58
C ASP A 177 -0.84 13.93 0.40
N LEU A 178 -0.35 13.19 -0.59
CA LEU A 178 -1.13 12.82 -1.77
C LEU A 178 -2.26 11.87 -1.40
N ILE A 179 -2.02 10.88 -0.54
CA ILE A 179 -3.07 10.02 0.02
C ILE A 179 -4.19 10.86 0.64
N ARG A 180 -3.85 11.84 1.48
CA ARG A 180 -4.84 12.72 2.14
C ARG A 180 -5.69 13.49 1.13
N SER A 181 -5.06 13.96 0.05
CA SER A 181 -5.74 14.77 -0.96
C SER A 181 -6.66 13.96 -1.89
N THR A 182 -6.36 12.67 -2.09
CA THR A 182 -7.10 11.82 -3.04
C THR A 182 -8.14 10.93 -2.40
N MET A 183 -7.92 10.47 -1.16
CA MET A 183 -8.81 9.55 -0.48
C MET A 183 -9.79 10.32 0.42
N PRO A 184 -11.11 10.16 0.23
CA PRO A 184 -12.11 10.70 1.15
C PRO A 184 -11.87 10.21 2.58
N LEU A 185 -12.21 11.03 3.59
CA LEU A 185 -12.11 10.62 4.99
C LEU A 185 -12.89 9.33 5.27
N ASP A 186 -14.06 9.15 4.65
CA ASP A 186 -14.87 7.93 4.79
C ASP A 186 -14.21 6.69 4.16
N ALA A 187 -13.31 6.89 3.19
CA ALA A 187 -12.49 5.82 2.62
C ALA A 187 -11.27 5.51 3.49
N ILE A 188 -10.87 6.42 4.40
CA ILE A 188 -9.77 6.21 5.34
C ILE A 188 -10.34 5.49 6.57
N GLY A 189 -10.08 4.18 6.65
CA GLY A 189 -10.56 3.31 7.73
C GLY A 189 -11.65 2.33 7.31
N GLY A 190 -12.21 2.50 6.11
CA GLY A 190 -13.22 1.61 5.52
C GLY A 190 -13.04 1.38 4.02
N GLY A 191 -13.67 0.33 3.49
CA GLY A 191 -13.70 0.07 2.04
C GLY A 191 -12.35 -0.33 1.43
N LEU A 192 -11.70 0.59 0.71
CA LEU A 192 -10.49 0.31 -0.07
C LEU A 192 -9.23 0.28 0.81
N THR A 193 -9.06 1.24 1.73
CA THR A 193 -7.82 1.32 2.55
C THR A 193 -7.72 0.15 3.51
N SER A 194 -8.85 -0.43 3.95
CA SER A 194 -8.86 -1.64 4.78
C SER A 194 -8.28 -2.88 4.07
N ARG A 195 -8.23 -2.85 2.73
CA ARG A 195 -7.71 -3.94 1.88
C ARG A 195 -6.28 -3.66 1.40
N MET A 196 -5.71 -2.52 1.79
CA MET A 196 -4.37 -2.08 1.38
C MET A 196 -3.36 -2.29 2.51
N ILE A 197 -2.16 -2.70 2.13
CA ILE A 197 -0.99 -2.72 3.01
C ILE A 197 -0.16 -1.49 2.70
N PHE A 198 -0.12 -0.54 3.64
CA PHE A 198 0.71 0.65 3.53
C PHE A 198 2.10 0.38 4.12
N VAL A 199 3.11 0.41 3.25
CA VAL A 199 4.51 0.18 3.62
C VAL A 199 5.16 1.54 3.78
N PHE A 200 5.28 2.02 5.01
CA PHE A 200 5.80 3.37 5.28
C PHE A 200 7.30 3.36 5.61
N GLU A 201 8.05 4.24 4.94
CA GLU A 201 9.45 4.55 5.27
C GLU A 201 9.71 6.06 5.19
N GLU A 202 10.48 6.58 6.14
CA GLU A 202 10.78 8.02 6.23
C GLU A 202 11.94 8.43 5.32
N ASN A 203 12.91 7.55 5.14
CA ASN A 203 14.17 7.83 4.47
C ASN A 203 14.58 6.68 3.57
N LYS A 204 15.58 6.92 2.72
CA LYS A 204 16.27 5.83 2.01
C LYS A 204 16.95 4.88 3.01
N GLY A 205 17.05 3.61 2.67
CA GLY A 205 17.62 2.59 3.55
C GLY A 205 19.12 2.76 3.76
N LYS A 206 19.84 3.10 2.69
CA LYS A 206 21.28 3.41 2.75
C LYS A 206 21.70 4.38 1.66
N VAL A 207 22.90 4.93 1.80
CA VAL A 207 23.57 5.69 0.73
C VAL A 207 24.38 4.71 -0.10
N CYS A 208 24.07 4.62 -1.39
CA CYS A 208 24.82 3.79 -2.34
C CYS A 208 25.28 4.68 -3.51
N PRO A 209 26.55 5.10 -3.55
CA PRO A 209 27.06 5.99 -4.59
C PRO A 209 27.12 5.34 -5.98
N TYR A 210 27.35 4.03 -6.02
CA TYR A 210 27.53 3.27 -7.25
C TYR A 210 26.78 1.93 -7.17
N PRO A 211 25.52 1.88 -7.63
CA PRO A 211 24.69 0.68 -7.59
C PRO A 211 24.97 -0.21 -8.81
N ALA A 212 26.18 -0.76 -8.90
CA ALA A 212 26.51 -1.72 -9.95
C ALA A 212 26.24 -3.16 -9.50
N LEU A 213 25.68 -3.94 -10.42
CA LEU A 213 25.55 -5.39 -10.25
C LEU A 213 26.90 -6.05 -10.53
N SER A 214 27.32 -6.90 -9.60
CA SER A 214 28.38 -7.89 -9.83
C SER A 214 27.92 -8.95 -10.84
N ALA A 215 28.88 -9.69 -11.42
CA ALA A 215 28.57 -10.79 -12.33
C ALA A 215 27.71 -11.88 -11.65
N GLU A 216 27.91 -12.12 -10.35
CA GLU A 216 27.13 -13.06 -9.55
C GLU A 216 25.69 -12.58 -9.35
N GLU A 217 25.48 -11.30 -9.04
CA GLU A 217 24.14 -10.71 -8.92
C GLU A 217 23.40 -10.71 -10.27
N GLN A 218 24.12 -10.50 -11.38
CA GLN A 218 23.54 -10.60 -12.72
C GLN A 218 23.09 -12.03 -13.05
N ASN A 219 23.93 -13.05 -12.78
CA ASN A 219 23.53 -14.44 -12.96
C ASN A 219 22.33 -14.79 -12.09
N THR A 220 22.31 -14.32 -10.83
CA THR A 220 21.18 -14.53 -9.93
C THR A 220 19.90 -13.88 -10.47
N MET A 221 20.00 -12.75 -11.17
CA MET A 221 18.85 -12.12 -11.84
C MET A 221 18.26 -13.00 -12.94
N ASP A 222 19.10 -13.66 -13.74
CA ASP A 222 18.64 -14.62 -14.77
C ASP A 222 17.99 -15.86 -14.12
N GLU A 223 18.51 -16.30 -12.98
CA GLU A 223 17.92 -17.37 -12.18
C GLU A 223 16.58 -16.97 -11.56
N LEU A 224 16.44 -15.72 -11.12
CA LEU A 224 15.17 -15.15 -10.63
C LEU A 224 14.11 -15.13 -11.74
N ILE A 225 14.46 -14.76 -12.97
CA ILE A 225 13.53 -14.79 -14.12
C ILE A 225 13.11 -16.23 -14.41
N TYR A 226 14.06 -17.16 -14.47
CA TYR A 226 13.78 -18.58 -14.70
C TYR A 226 12.82 -19.16 -13.64
N ASP A 227 13.09 -18.89 -12.38
CA ASP A 227 12.25 -19.36 -11.28
C ASP A 227 10.91 -18.60 -11.22
N LEU A 228 10.85 -17.32 -11.58
CA LEU A 228 9.58 -16.59 -11.65
C LEU A 228 8.66 -17.19 -12.73
N ALA A 229 9.21 -17.62 -13.87
CA ALA A 229 8.45 -18.34 -14.90
C ALA A 229 7.85 -19.65 -14.37
N ARG A 230 8.58 -20.37 -13.50
CA ARG A 230 8.03 -21.56 -12.83
C ARG A 230 6.90 -21.22 -11.86
N ILE A 231 7.04 -20.16 -11.07
CA ILE A 231 5.96 -19.69 -10.18
C ILE A 231 4.73 -19.34 -11.03
N HIS A 232 4.95 -18.69 -12.17
CA HIS A 232 3.87 -18.36 -13.09
C HIS A 232 3.19 -19.59 -13.67
N MET A 233 3.86 -20.74 -13.78
CA MET A 233 3.24 -22.00 -14.21
C MET A 233 2.39 -22.68 -13.12
N LEU A 234 2.50 -22.27 -11.85
CA LEU A 234 1.68 -22.81 -10.78
C LEU A 234 0.20 -22.52 -11.05
N SER A 235 -0.63 -23.54 -10.81
CA SER A 235 -2.07 -23.48 -11.01
C SER A 235 -2.74 -24.52 -10.12
N GLY A 236 -3.91 -24.18 -9.60
CA GLY A 236 -4.71 -25.07 -8.77
C GLY A 236 -4.83 -24.63 -7.31
N GLN A 237 -5.07 -25.61 -6.45
CA GLN A 237 -5.42 -25.39 -5.06
C GLN A 237 -4.20 -25.58 -4.15
N PHE A 238 -3.81 -24.52 -3.45
CA PHE A 238 -2.95 -24.60 -2.29
C PHE A 238 -3.65 -25.34 -1.16
N ARG A 239 -2.89 -26.16 -0.44
CA ARG A 239 -3.32 -26.89 0.75
C ARG A 239 -2.44 -26.50 1.93
N THR A 240 -2.88 -26.80 3.15
CA THR A 240 -2.09 -26.60 4.36
C THR A 240 -1.71 -27.94 4.97
N ASN A 241 -0.57 -28.01 5.63
CA ASN A 241 -0.23 -29.15 6.49
C ASN A 241 -0.88 -29.01 7.88
N GLU A 242 -0.78 -30.06 8.70
CA GLU A 242 -1.33 -30.06 10.07
C GLU A 242 -0.66 -29.00 10.96
N ALA A 243 0.68 -28.86 10.88
CA ALA A 243 1.42 -27.87 11.66
C ALA A 243 1.02 -26.41 11.35
N PHE A 244 0.70 -26.08 10.09
CA PHE A 244 0.12 -24.79 9.73
C PHE A 244 -1.21 -24.57 10.45
N LEU A 245 -2.09 -25.58 10.46
CA LEU A 245 -3.41 -25.48 11.07
C LEU A 245 -3.30 -25.29 12.58
N GLU A 246 -2.45 -26.05 13.27
CA GLU A 246 -2.19 -25.89 14.70
C GLU A 246 -1.73 -24.47 15.02
N LYS A 247 -0.76 -23.96 14.25
CA LYS A 247 -0.22 -22.61 14.46
C LYS A 247 -1.23 -21.51 14.14
N TRP A 248 -2.05 -21.71 13.11
CA TRP A 248 -3.14 -20.80 12.76
C TRP A 248 -4.19 -20.72 13.88
N LEU A 249 -4.59 -21.86 14.43
CA LEU A 249 -5.58 -21.94 15.52
C LEU A 249 -5.07 -21.29 16.81
N GLU A 250 -3.75 -21.30 17.06
CA GLU A 250 -3.12 -20.55 18.14
C GLU A 250 -3.11 -19.03 17.85
N TRP A 251 -2.65 -18.64 16.66
CA TRP A 251 -2.37 -17.26 16.32
C TRP A 251 -3.63 -16.41 16.05
N TYR A 252 -4.65 -16.97 15.39
CA TYR A 252 -5.83 -16.21 14.97
C TYR A 252 -6.62 -15.61 16.15
N PRO A 253 -6.93 -16.35 17.23
CA PRO A 253 -7.56 -15.74 18.41
C PRO A 253 -6.62 -14.78 19.15
N TRP A 254 -5.31 -15.09 19.18
CA TRP A 254 -4.33 -14.25 19.85
C TRP A 254 -4.23 -12.87 19.21
N GLN A 255 -4.20 -12.79 17.87
CA GLN A 255 -4.06 -11.51 17.19
C GLN A 255 -5.31 -10.62 17.30
N GLU A 256 -6.51 -11.21 17.36
CA GLU A 256 -7.76 -10.48 17.66
C GLU A 256 -7.70 -9.82 19.06
N ALA A 257 -7.13 -10.52 20.05
CA ALA A 257 -6.99 -9.99 21.40
C ALA A 257 -5.82 -8.98 21.53
N ASN A 258 -4.85 -9.02 20.62
CA ASN A 258 -3.61 -8.25 20.69
C ASN A 258 -3.36 -7.46 19.40
N PRO A 259 -4.17 -6.43 19.09
CA PRO A 259 -3.95 -5.62 17.91
C PRO A 259 -2.60 -4.89 18.00
N PRO A 260 -1.82 -4.82 16.90
CA PRO A 260 -0.48 -4.20 16.87
C PRO A 260 -0.49 -2.72 17.24
N PHE A 261 -1.59 -2.02 16.97
CA PHE A 261 -1.83 -0.64 17.37
C PHE A 261 -3.34 -0.37 17.42
N ARG A 262 -3.74 0.68 18.12
CA ARG A 262 -5.14 1.12 18.24
C ARG A 262 -5.30 2.48 17.58
N ASP A 263 -5.65 2.46 16.31
CA ASP A 263 -5.90 3.66 15.50
C ASP A 263 -7.22 3.46 14.72
N PRO A 264 -8.24 4.31 14.94
CA PRO A 264 -9.53 4.20 14.26
C PRO A 264 -9.42 4.15 12.73
N ARG A 265 -8.39 4.79 12.15
CA ARG A 265 -8.15 4.82 10.70
C ARG A 265 -7.71 3.49 10.11
N PHE A 266 -7.41 2.51 10.96
CA PHE A 266 -6.97 1.18 10.58
C PHE A 266 -7.86 0.07 11.15
N GLU A 267 -9.00 0.39 11.78
CA GLU A 267 -9.94 -0.62 12.29
C GLU A 267 -10.33 -1.63 11.21
N GLY A 268 -10.71 -1.16 10.01
CA GLY A 268 -11.04 -2.07 8.91
C GLY A 268 -9.86 -2.90 8.39
N TYR A 269 -8.63 -2.39 8.52
CA TYR A 269 -7.41 -3.16 8.19
C TYR A 269 -7.17 -4.28 9.23
N MET A 270 -7.38 -3.99 10.51
CA MET A 270 -7.27 -4.98 11.59
C MET A 270 -8.23 -6.16 11.37
N GLU A 271 -9.49 -5.89 10.99
CA GLU A 271 -10.47 -6.93 10.64
C GLU A 271 -10.04 -7.83 9.46
N ARG A 272 -9.15 -7.34 8.60
CA ARG A 272 -8.65 -8.04 7.41
C ARG A 272 -7.22 -8.54 7.56
N ARG A 273 -6.61 -8.33 8.72
CA ARG A 273 -5.21 -8.69 9.00
C ARG A 273 -4.95 -10.17 8.77
N ALA A 274 -5.85 -11.03 9.26
CA ALA A 274 -5.79 -12.47 9.02
C ALA A 274 -5.89 -12.83 7.52
N ASN A 275 -6.72 -12.13 6.75
CA ASN A 275 -6.83 -12.34 5.30
C ASN A 275 -5.51 -12.01 4.60
N HIS A 276 -4.87 -10.90 4.96
CA HIS A 276 -3.56 -10.53 4.44
C HIS A 276 -2.50 -11.59 4.73
N VAL A 277 -2.49 -12.13 5.96
CA VAL A 277 -1.57 -13.20 6.35
C VAL A 277 -1.80 -14.46 5.52
N MET A 278 -3.05 -14.92 5.33
CA MET A 278 -3.34 -16.11 4.50
C MET A 278 -2.85 -15.95 3.07
N LYS A 279 -3.14 -14.81 2.44
CA LYS A 279 -2.69 -14.51 1.07
C LYS A 279 -1.17 -14.45 0.99
N LEU A 280 -0.52 -13.84 1.99
CA LEU A 280 0.93 -13.75 2.05
C LEU A 280 1.59 -15.12 2.32
N SER A 281 0.97 -16.01 3.09
CA SER A 281 1.49 -17.37 3.28
C SER A 281 1.52 -18.16 1.96
N MET A 282 0.54 -17.99 1.08
CA MET A 282 0.58 -18.57 -0.27
C MET A 282 1.77 -18.04 -1.08
N ILE A 283 2.04 -16.73 -0.99
CA ILE A 283 3.16 -16.07 -1.68
C ILE A 283 4.51 -16.55 -1.12
N CYS A 284 4.64 -16.65 0.21
CA CYS A 284 5.83 -17.17 0.89
C CYS A 284 6.10 -18.63 0.49
N ASN A 285 5.04 -19.45 0.37
CA ASN A 285 5.17 -20.82 -0.11
C ASN A 285 5.68 -20.87 -1.55
N ALA A 286 5.05 -20.12 -2.46
CA ALA A 286 5.43 -20.06 -3.87
C ALA A 286 6.85 -19.52 -4.09
N SER A 287 7.33 -18.64 -3.20
CA SER A 287 8.73 -18.18 -3.20
C SER A 287 9.71 -19.33 -2.98
N ARG A 288 9.38 -20.24 -2.06
CA ARG A 288 10.26 -21.30 -1.57
C ARG A 288 10.14 -22.61 -2.36
N THR A 289 8.94 -22.94 -2.85
CA THR A 289 8.67 -24.26 -3.43
C THR A 289 7.49 -24.26 -4.40
N ASP A 290 7.47 -25.26 -5.28
CA ASP A 290 6.38 -25.51 -6.24
C ASP A 290 5.32 -26.47 -5.67
N SER A 291 5.41 -26.89 -4.40
CA SER A 291 4.56 -27.95 -3.83
C SER A 291 3.10 -27.56 -3.62
N MET A 292 2.81 -26.25 -3.52
CA MET A 292 1.49 -25.71 -3.16
C MET A 292 0.95 -26.25 -1.83
N ILE A 293 1.84 -26.69 -0.93
CA ILE A 293 1.52 -27.07 0.45
C ILE A 293 2.10 -26.02 1.37
N VAL A 294 1.26 -25.10 1.85
CA VAL A 294 1.61 -24.04 2.79
C VAL A 294 1.89 -24.66 4.15
N THR A 295 3.05 -24.36 4.71
CA THR A 295 3.51 -24.91 5.99
C THR A 295 3.58 -23.83 7.06
N GLU A 296 3.78 -24.24 8.31
CA GLU A 296 3.97 -23.36 9.47
C GLU A 296 5.04 -22.29 9.24
N LYS A 297 6.15 -22.65 8.56
CA LYS A 297 7.21 -21.70 8.18
C LYS A 297 6.72 -20.58 7.26
N ASP A 298 5.81 -20.87 6.34
CA ASP A 298 5.25 -19.88 5.42
C ASP A 298 4.27 -18.95 6.15
N LEU A 299 3.57 -19.47 7.17
CA LEU A 299 2.73 -18.69 8.09
C LEU A 299 3.55 -17.76 8.97
N GLU A 300 4.57 -18.30 9.65
CA GLU A 300 5.46 -17.53 10.53
C GLU A 300 6.13 -16.39 9.77
N ARG A 301 6.69 -16.67 8.59
CA ARG A 301 7.27 -15.66 7.71
C ARG A 301 6.24 -14.59 7.32
N ALA A 302 5.02 -14.97 6.96
CA ALA A 302 3.97 -14.02 6.62
C ALA A 302 3.60 -13.11 7.81
N ILE A 303 3.48 -13.69 9.01
CA ILE A 303 3.20 -12.94 10.25
C ILE A 303 4.34 -11.96 10.55
N GLU A 304 5.60 -12.40 10.44
CA GLU A 304 6.78 -11.55 10.68
C GLU A 304 6.83 -10.36 9.73
N ILE A 305 6.58 -10.58 8.44
CA ILE A 305 6.53 -9.52 7.42
C ILE A 305 5.44 -8.50 7.75
N ILE A 306 4.25 -8.96 8.14
CA ILE A 306 3.14 -8.08 8.53
C ILE A 306 3.52 -7.28 9.79
N ILE A 307 4.01 -7.93 10.86
CA ILE A 307 4.42 -7.26 12.09
C ILE A 307 5.52 -6.22 11.82
N MET A 308 6.49 -6.53 10.98
CA MET A 308 7.55 -5.59 10.59
C MET A 308 6.97 -4.35 9.93
N THR A 309 6.01 -4.54 9.03
CA THR A 309 5.35 -3.46 8.27
C THR A 309 4.49 -2.59 9.19
N GLU A 310 3.76 -3.23 10.12
CA GLU A 310 2.85 -2.59 11.07
C GLU A 310 3.54 -1.61 12.03
N LYS A 311 4.84 -1.78 12.31
CA LYS A 311 5.61 -0.86 13.17
C LYS A 311 5.57 0.59 12.71
N LYS A 312 5.58 0.81 11.39
CA LYS A 312 5.62 2.15 10.78
C LYS A 312 4.33 2.51 10.04
N MET A 313 3.45 1.53 9.78
CA MET A 313 2.22 1.72 9.04
C MET A 313 1.35 2.90 9.55
N PRO A 314 1.17 3.13 10.87
CA PRO A 314 0.37 4.26 11.38
C PRO A 314 0.86 5.65 10.94
N LEU A 315 2.16 5.77 10.61
CA LEU A 315 2.75 7.02 10.14
C LEU A 315 2.24 7.44 8.75
N THR A 316 1.70 6.50 7.96
CA THR A 316 1.07 6.75 6.65
C THR A 316 0.02 7.86 6.72
N PHE A 317 -0.81 7.83 7.77
CA PHE A 317 -1.86 8.83 7.97
C PHE A 317 -1.50 9.85 9.06
N SER A 318 -0.25 9.90 9.53
CA SER A 318 0.16 10.95 10.45
C SER A 318 -0.10 12.33 9.80
N GLY A 319 -0.97 13.13 10.42
CA GLY A 319 -1.43 14.41 9.85
C GLY A 319 -2.79 14.39 9.12
N VAL A 320 -3.39 13.23 8.83
CA VAL A 320 -4.81 13.16 8.40
C VAL A 320 -5.68 13.61 9.57
N GLY A 321 -6.50 14.64 9.35
CA GLY A 321 -7.33 15.26 10.39
C GLY A 321 -6.64 16.38 11.18
N ARG A 322 -5.36 16.67 10.92
CA ARG A 322 -4.82 17.99 11.27
C ARG A 322 -5.49 18.98 10.34
N LEU A 323 -6.23 19.94 10.90
CA LEU A 323 -6.64 21.13 10.15
C LEU A 323 -5.38 21.67 9.43
N ASN A 324 -5.50 22.14 8.18
CA ASN A 324 -4.42 22.90 7.53
C ASN A 324 -3.90 24.03 8.44
N GLU A 325 -4.76 24.51 9.34
CA GLU A 325 -4.46 25.46 10.39
C GLU A 325 -3.43 24.96 11.41
N ALA A 326 -3.26 23.67 11.69
CA ALA A 326 -2.32 23.17 12.71
C ALA A 326 -0.85 23.35 12.30
N ASP A 327 -0.53 23.15 11.01
CA ASP A 327 0.81 23.38 10.49
C ASP A 327 1.11 24.89 10.39
N VAL A 328 0.13 25.67 9.94
CA VAL A 328 0.20 27.14 9.95
C VAL A 328 0.33 27.67 11.38
N MET A 329 -0.43 27.11 12.33
CA MET A 329 -0.39 27.45 13.75
C MET A 329 0.98 27.18 14.34
N THR A 330 1.59 26.03 14.03
CA THR A 330 2.95 25.71 14.50
C THR A 330 3.98 26.71 13.97
N LYS A 331 3.88 27.10 12.70
CA LYS A 331 4.76 28.12 12.09
C LYS A 331 4.55 29.50 12.74
N ILE A 332 3.31 29.94 12.89
CA ILE A 332 2.96 31.20 13.58
C ILE A 332 3.47 31.18 15.02
N MET A 333 3.31 30.07 15.74
CA MET A 333 3.81 29.93 17.10
C MET A 333 5.32 30.13 17.19
N ASN A 334 6.09 29.49 16.29
CA ASN A 334 7.54 29.64 16.23
C ASN A 334 7.95 31.07 15.90
N ASP A 335 7.30 31.69 14.89
CA ASP A 335 7.58 33.06 14.48
C ASP A 335 7.33 34.06 15.63
N VAL A 336 6.18 33.95 16.30
CA VAL A 336 5.81 34.84 17.42
C VAL A 336 6.74 34.60 18.62
N ALA A 337 7.13 33.36 18.89
CA ALA A 337 8.08 33.04 19.97
C ALA A 337 9.48 33.59 19.69
N MET A 338 9.94 33.56 18.43
CA MET A 338 11.23 34.10 18.02
C MET A 338 11.25 35.63 18.00
N ALA A 339 10.17 36.25 17.50
CA ALA A 339 10.06 37.70 17.42
C ALA A 339 9.73 38.35 18.78
N GLY A 340 9.16 37.59 19.73
CA GLY A 340 8.71 38.08 21.03
C GLY A 340 7.35 38.77 20.98
N SER A 341 7.08 39.57 19.93
CA SER A 341 5.75 40.06 19.59
C SER A 341 5.60 40.23 18.08
N MET A 342 4.37 40.10 17.58
CA MET A 342 4.03 40.37 16.17
C MET A 342 2.64 40.98 16.07
N LYS A 343 2.44 41.86 15.08
CA LYS A 343 1.13 42.43 14.78
C LYS A 343 0.28 41.50 13.94
N PHE A 344 -1.04 41.61 14.07
CA PHE A 344 -1.99 40.81 13.31
C PHE A 344 -1.84 41.04 11.80
N SER A 345 -1.67 42.29 11.37
CA SER A 345 -1.45 42.62 9.95
C SER A 345 -0.16 42.00 9.38
N ASP A 346 0.92 41.96 10.17
CA ASP A 346 2.20 41.37 9.78
C ASP A 346 2.10 39.85 9.62
N ILE A 347 1.42 39.19 10.57
CA ILE A 347 1.14 37.74 10.49
C ILE A 347 0.27 37.46 9.27
N LEU A 348 -0.80 38.21 9.07
CA LEU A 348 -1.71 38.01 7.93
C LEU A 348 -0.99 38.22 6.59
N ASN A 349 -0.14 39.25 6.47
CA ASN A 349 0.60 39.51 5.24
C ASN A 349 1.65 38.42 4.95
N ARG A 350 2.30 37.88 5.99
CA ARG A 350 3.27 36.78 5.85
C ARG A 350 2.61 35.47 5.44
N TYR A 351 1.44 35.16 5.99
CA TYR A 351 0.72 33.91 5.75
C TYR A 351 -0.48 34.06 4.80
N LYS A 352 -0.53 35.13 4.01
CA LYS A 352 -1.69 35.46 3.13
C LYS A 352 -2.04 34.40 2.09
N THR A 353 -1.08 33.54 1.72
CA THR A 353 -1.29 32.41 0.80
C THR A 353 -1.86 31.17 1.50
N ASP A 354 -1.66 31.09 2.82
CA ASP A 354 -1.87 29.88 3.61
C ASP A 354 -3.11 30.00 4.51
N ILE A 355 -3.50 31.22 4.90
CA ILE A 355 -4.64 31.47 5.80
C ILE A 355 -5.34 32.81 5.46
N ASN A 356 -6.67 32.83 5.59
CA ASN A 356 -7.46 34.08 5.45
C ASN A 356 -7.65 34.76 6.81
N SER A 357 -8.13 36.01 6.82
CA SER A 357 -8.28 36.80 8.05
C SER A 357 -9.19 36.16 9.09
N TRP A 358 -10.28 35.50 8.67
CA TRP A 358 -11.23 34.86 9.57
C TRP A 358 -10.61 33.64 10.28
N HIS A 359 -9.96 32.76 9.53
CA HIS A 359 -9.26 31.60 10.08
C HIS A 359 -8.09 32.03 10.97
N LEU A 360 -7.36 33.10 10.60
CA LEU A 360 -6.28 33.63 11.43
C LEU A 360 -6.80 34.16 12.78
N GLU A 361 -7.93 34.87 12.80
CA GLU A 361 -8.55 35.35 14.04
C GLU A 361 -8.89 34.17 14.98
N ASN A 362 -9.50 33.10 14.45
CA ASN A 362 -9.84 31.90 15.21
C ASN A 362 -8.59 31.18 15.78
N LEU A 363 -7.52 31.11 14.97
CA LEU A 363 -6.25 30.53 15.37
C LEU A 363 -5.59 31.34 16.48
N MET A 364 -5.57 32.67 16.36
CA MET A 364 -5.01 33.56 17.39
C MET A 364 -5.83 33.54 18.69
N GLN A 365 -7.17 33.42 18.61
CA GLN A 365 -8.02 33.19 19.79
C GLN A 365 -7.67 31.87 20.49
N SER A 366 -7.43 30.81 19.72
CA SER A 366 -7.01 29.50 20.25
C SER A 366 -5.65 29.59 20.96
N LEU A 367 -4.67 30.30 20.37
CA LEU A 367 -3.36 30.53 20.99
C LEU A 367 -3.44 31.38 22.26
N GLN A 368 -4.35 32.35 22.30
CA GLN A 368 -4.63 33.14 23.50
C GLN A 368 -5.26 32.27 24.60
N ALA A 369 -6.22 31.41 24.25
CA ALA A 369 -6.83 30.46 25.19
C ALA A 369 -5.80 29.46 25.76
N MET A 370 -4.84 29.04 24.94
CA MET A 370 -3.70 28.20 25.35
C MET A 370 -2.66 28.95 26.21
N LYS A 371 -2.85 30.26 26.45
CA LYS A 371 -1.91 31.14 27.16
C LYS A 371 -0.53 31.22 26.49
N PHE A 372 -0.45 30.97 25.19
CA PHE A 372 0.79 31.07 24.41
C PHE A 372 1.10 32.52 24.03
N VAL A 373 0.06 33.28 23.69
CA VAL A 373 0.14 34.73 23.38
C VAL A 373 -0.82 35.55 24.23
N LYS A 374 -0.46 36.82 24.42
CA LYS A 374 -1.33 37.83 24.99
C LYS A 374 -1.70 38.84 23.90
N ARG A 375 -3.02 39.03 23.70
CA ARG A 375 -3.56 40.03 22.78
C ARG A 375 -3.51 41.41 23.43
N ILE A 376 -2.87 42.37 22.75
CA ILE A 376 -2.81 43.78 23.14
C ILE A 376 -3.47 44.58 22.02
N ILE A 377 -4.47 45.39 22.37
CA ILE A 377 -5.17 46.23 21.39
C ILE A 377 -4.43 47.57 21.33
N GLY A 378 -3.77 47.83 20.21
CA GLY A 378 -3.17 49.13 19.90
C GLY A 378 -4.16 50.09 19.23
N SER A 379 -3.73 51.32 18.94
CA SER A 379 -4.55 52.33 18.25
C SER A 379 -4.91 51.96 16.81
N ASP A 380 -4.00 51.26 16.11
CA ASP A 380 -4.11 50.99 14.67
C ASP A 380 -4.05 49.49 14.30
N ASP A 381 -3.62 48.63 15.23
CA ASP A 381 -3.47 47.20 15.00
C ASP A 381 -3.52 46.40 16.32
N ILE A 382 -3.74 45.10 16.21
CA ILE A 382 -3.71 44.15 17.32
C ILE A 382 -2.32 43.53 17.37
N GLU A 383 -1.67 43.60 18.52
CA GLU A 383 -0.37 42.99 18.76
C GLU A 383 -0.51 41.72 19.61
N PHE A 384 0.18 40.66 19.21
CA PHE A 384 0.24 39.40 19.93
C PHE A 384 1.64 39.22 20.51
N VAL A 385 1.73 39.20 21.85
CA VAL A 385 2.98 39.10 22.59
C VAL A 385 3.15 37.69 23.13
N TYR A 386 4.30 37.07 22.87
CA TYR A 386 4.63 35.75 23.37
C TYR A 386 4.69 35.72 24.90
N THR A 387 4.01 34.74 25.51
CA THR A 387 4.01 34.56 26.96
C THR A 387 5.04 33.51 27.33
N LYS A 388 6.19 33.92 27.89
CA LYS A 388 7.18 33.00 28.44
C LYS A 388 6.54 32.12 29.52
N ARG A 389 6.54 30.80 29.36
CA ARG A 389 6.22 29.87 30.46
C ARG A 389 7.23 30.14 31.58
N LYS A 390 6.74 30.49 32.78
CA LYS A 390 7.53 30.30 34.01
C LYS A 390 7.70 28.79 34.17
N GLU A 391 8.95 28.34 34.29
CA GLU A 391 9.26 26.97 34.72
C GLU A 391 8.60 26.64 36.06
#